data_AF-E0S0W2-F1
#
_entry.id   AF-E0S0W2-F1
#
_cell.length_a   1.000
_cell.length_b   1.000
_cell.length_c   1.000
_cell.angle_alpha   90.00
_cell.angle_beta   90.00
_cell.angle_gamma   90.00
#
_symmetry.space_group_name_H-M   'P 1'
#
loop_
_entity.id
_entity.type
_entity.pdbx_description
1 polymer ?
#
loop_
_entity_poly.entity_id
_entity_poly.type
_entity_poly.pdbx_seq_one_letter_code
_entity_poly.pdbx_strand_id
1 'polypeptide(L)'
;MSDFMKKQSVGAYFNVVAAILGIVGIIAACVCSSMTVTYALGNLGVIILLGIIGIIFACAAVVLPNIFGNHDILSTVSVCVSIALFTAAFGQVLSERILLIAGLFSYDSVNTVGWQVFYVTVVSIAAFVVGSLIMIIGAFTRSVKEKA
;
A
#
# COMPACT_ATOMS: atom_id res chain seq x y z
N MET A 1 -15.97 -6.66 20.87
CA MET A 1 -15.79 -5.75 19.71
C MET A 1 -15.94 -4.27 20.12
N SER A 2 -17.00 -3.90 20.84
CA SER A 2 -17.26 -2.49 21.23
C SER A 2 -16.12 -1.85 22.03
N ASP A 3 -15.51 -2.57 22.98
CA ASP A 3 -14.46 -2.01 23.83
C ASP A 3 -13.12 -1.81 23.11
N PHE A 4 -12.82 -2.64 22.11
CA PHE A 4 -11.65 -2.46 21.25
C PHE A 4 -11.79 -1.19 20.40
N MET A 5 -12.95 -1.00 19.78
CA MET A 5 -13.24 0.18 18.95
C MET A 5 -13.29 1.46 19.78
N LYS A 6 -13.77 1.41 21.02
CA LYS A 6 -13.79 2.58 21.93
C LYS A 6 -12.40 3.09 22.28
N LYS A 7 -11.42 2.18 22.39
CA LYS A 7 -10.02 2.47 22.71
C LYS A 7 -9.23 3.04 21.54
N GLN A 8 -9.64 2.80 20.30
CA GLN A 8 -8.91 3.29 19.13
C GLN A 8 -8.94 4.82 19.03
N SER A 9 -7.82 5.38 18.59
CA SER A 9 -7.61 6.80 18.30
C SER A 9 -7.22 6.97 16.82
N VAL A 10 -7.01 8.21 16.39
CA VAL A 10 -6.77 8.61 15.00
C VAL A 10 -5.67 7.78 14.32
N GLY A 11 -4.59 7.44 15.02
CA GLY A 11 -3.48 6.64 14.45
C GLY A 11 -3.88 5.24 14.02
N ALA A 12 -4.78 4.59 14.76
CA ALA A 12 -5.30 3.28 14.38
C ALA A 12 -6.13 3.36 13.09
N TYR A 13 -6.91 4.41 12.91
CA TYR A 13 -7.68 4.62 11.67
C TYR A 13 -6.78 4.88 10.47
N PHE A 14 -5.69 5.64 10.64
CA PHE A 14 -4.70 5.82 9.57
C PHE A 14 -4.07 4.48 9.15
N ASN A 15 -3.69 3.63 10.10
CA ASN A 15 -3.13 2.31 9.79
C ASN A 15 -4.16 1.41 9.07
N VAL A 16 -5.44 1.48 9.43
CA VAL A 16 -6.52 0.76 8.73
C VAL A 16 -6.71 1.28 7.30
N VAL A 17 -6.72 2.61 7.11
CA VAL A 17 -6.83 3.20 5.77
C VAL A 17 -5.64 2.79 4.90
N ALA A 18 -4.43 2.78 5.46
CA ALA A 18 -3.25 2.32 4.75
C ALA A 18 -3.34 0.84 4.36
N ALA A 19 -3.87 -0.03 5.23
CA ALA A 19 -4.11 -1.43 4.90
C ALA A 19 -5.10 -1.57 3.73
N ILE A 20 -6.18 -0.79 3.71
CA ILE A 20 -7.15 -0.77 2.61
C ILE A 20 -6.49 -0.30 1.31
N LEU A 21 -5.67 0.75 1.38
CA LEU A 21 -4.91 1.23 0.21
C LEU A 21 -3.91 0.19 -0.29
N GLY A 22 -3.27 -0.58 0.59
CA GLY A 22 -2.47 -1.74 0.20
C GLY A 22 -3.27 -2.77 -0.59
N ILE A 23 -4.50 -3.08 -0.16
CA ILE A 23 -5.41 -3.99 -0.89
C ILE A 23 -5.75 -3.43 -2.27
N VAL A 24 -6.12 -2.14 -2.35
CA VAL A 24 -6.41 -1.47 -3.62
C VAL A 24 -5.21 -1.51 -4.55
N GLY A 25 -4.00 -1.27 -4.02
CA GLY A 25 -2.74 -1.33 -4.76
C GLY A 25 -2.49 -2.71 -5.38
N ILE A 26 -2.71 -3.79 -4.62
CA ILE A 26 -2.60 -5.17 -5.09
C ILE A 26 -3.64 -5.47 -6.16
N ILE A 27 -4.91 -5.13 -5.92
CA ILE A 27 -5.99 -5.38 -6.89
C ILE A 27 -5.68 -4.66 -8.21
N ALA A 28 -5.28 -3.40 -8.15
CA ALA A 28 -4.92 -2.63 -9.34
C ALA A 28 -3.70 -3.24 -10.06
N ALA A 29 -2.69 -3.75 -9.33
CA ALA A 29 -1.55 -4.46 -9.92
C ALA A 29 -2.01 -5.74 -10.66
N CYS A 30 -2.91 -6.53 -10.06
CA CYS A 30 -3.48 -7.72 -10.69
C CYS A 30 -4.29 -7.36 -11.95
N VAL A 31 -5.13 -6.33 -11.87
CA VAL A 31 -5.95 -5.87 -13.00
C VAL A 31 -5.04 -5.39 -14.14
N CYS A 32 -4.10 -4.49 -13.90
CA CYS A 32 -3.24 -3.98 -14.97
C CYS A 32 -2.34 -5.06 -15.59
N SER A 33 -2.04 -6.13 -14.86
CA SER A 33 -1.32 -7.31 -15.39
C SER A 33 -2.20 -8.19 -16.28
N SER A 34 -3.50 -8.30 -15.98
CA SER A 34 -4.41 -9.21 -16.67
C SER A 34 -5.10 -8.61 -17.90
N MET A 35 -4.99 -7.30 -18.12
CA MET A 35 -5.62 -6.64 -19.29
C MET A 35 -5.04 -7.12 -20.63
N THR A 36 -3.74 -7.40 -20.69
CA THR A 36 -3.09 -7.92 -21.90
C THR A 36 -1.90 -8.79 -21.55
N VAL A 37 -1.60 -9.77 -22.41
CA VAL A 37 -0.38 -10.57 -22.31
C VAL A 37 0.88 -9.74 -22.55
N THR A 38 0.81 -8.72 -23.40
CA THR A 38 1.94 -7.85 -23.76
C THR A 38 2.40 -6.98 -22.59
N TYR A 39 1.47 -6.57 -21.72
CA TYR A 39 1.75 -5.72 -20.57
C TYR A 39 1.63 -6.46 -19.24
N ALA A 40 1.67 -7.80 -19.24
CA ALA A 40 1.69 -8.55 -18.00
C ALA A 40 2.90 -8.16 -17.13
N LEU A 41 2.71 -8.02 -15.81
CA LEU A 41 3.83 -7.80 -14.90
C LEU A 41 4.57 -9.12 -14.71
N GLY A 42 5.85 -9.18 -15.11
CA GLY A 42 6.69 -10.35 -14.90
C GLY A 42 6.84 -10.70 -13.42
N ASN A 43 6.97 -9.68 -12.56
CA ASN A 43 7.14 -9.86 -11.12
C ASN A 43 5.85 -9.74 -10.28
N LEU A 44 4.68 -10.04 -10.86
CA LEU A 44 3.39 -9.90 -10.16
C LEU A 44 3.34 -10.64 -8.82
N GLY A 45 3.89 -11.86 -8.76
CA GLY A 45 3.91 -12.67 -7.53
C GLY A 45 4.64 -11.99 -6.37
N VAL A 46 5.76 -11.32 -6.65
CA VAL A 46 6.52 -10.58 -5.63
C VAL A 46 5.75 -9.33 -5.19
N ILE A 47 5.11 -8.61 -6.12
CA ILE A 47 4.29 -7.42 -5.77
C ILE A 47 3.15 -7.82 -4.83
N ILE A 48 2.46 -8.91 -5.12
CA ILE A 48 1.39 -9.44 -4.27
C ILE A 48 1.95 -9.81 -2.89
N LEU A 49 3.08 -10.53 -2.85
CA LEU A 49 3.70 -10.94 -1.59
C LEU A 49 4.10 -9.74 -0.72
N LEU A 50 4.80 -8.76 -1.31
CA LEU A 50 5.19 -7.53 -0.62
C LEU A 50 3.96 -6.78 -0.10
N GLY A 51 2.92 -6.64 -0.92
CA GLY A 51 1.67 -6.01 -0.52
C GLY A 51 0.97 -6.71 0.63
N ILE A 52 0.83 -8.04 0.57
CA ILE A 52 0.19 -8.85 1.64
C ILE A 52 0.96 -8.73 2.95
N ILE A 53 2.29 -8.89 2.92
CA ILE A 53 3.12 -8.76 4.12
C ILE A 53 3.02 -7.32 4.66
N GLY A 54 3.03 -6.30 3.79
CA GLY A 54 2.84 -4.90 4.18
C GLY A 54 1.51 -4.65 4.87
N ILE A 55 0.41 -5.24 4.38
CA ILE A 55 -0.92 -5.18 5.01
C ILE A 55 -0.93 -5.86 6.38
N ILE A 56 -0.29 -7.03 6.51
CA ILE A 56 -0.20 -7.74 7.79
C ILE A 56 0.49 -6.84 8.85
N PHE A 57 1.60 -6.19 8.49
CA PHE A 57 2.27 -5.25 9.39
C PHE A 57 1.45 -3.96 9.64
N ALA A 58 0.66 -3.48 8.68
CA ALA A 58 -0.25 -2.36 8.93
C ALA A 58 -1.34 -2.75 9.95
N CYS A 59 -1.91 -3.96 9.85
CA CYS A 59 -2.86 -4.50 10.82
C CYS A 59 -2.21 -4.73 12.20
N ALA A 60 -0.99 -5.24 12.24
CA ALA A 60 -0.26 -5.41 13.50
C ALA A 60 0.00 -4.07 14.20
N ALA A 61 0.25 -2.99 13.45
CA ALA A 61 0.37 -1.63 13.99
C ALA A 61 -0.95 -1.06 14.57
N VAL A 62 -2.09 -1.70 14.31
CA VAL A 62 -3.36 -1.41 14.99
C VAL A 62 -3.47 -2.22 16.28
N VAL A 63 -3.07 -3.48 16.26
CA VAL A 63 -3.25 -4.41 17.39
C VAL A 63 -2.21 -4.19 18.49
N LEU A 64 -0.92 -4.04 18.15
CA LEU A 64 0.19 -3.98 19.11
C LEU A 64 0.05 -2.83 20.13
N PRO A 65 -0.35 -1.61 19.75
CA PRO A 65 -0.54 -0.53 20.72
C PRO A 65 -1.62 -0.81 21.78
N ASN A 66 -2.59 -1.70 21.49
CA ASN A 66 -3.61 -2.09 22.45
C ASN A 66 -3.08 -3.00 23.56
N ILE A 67 -1.93 -3.64 23.34
CA ILE A 67 -1.28 -4.58 24.26
C ILE A 67 -0.13 -3.89 25.00
N PHE A 68 0.73 -3.17 24.26
CA PHE A 68 1.99 -2.61 24.76
C PHE A 68 1.93 -1.11 25.06
N GLY A 69 0.83 -0.43 24.72
CA GLY A 69 0.70 1.02 24.84
C GLY A 69 1.13 1.77 23.57
N ASN A 70 0.93 3.08 23.54
CA ASN A 70 1.28 3.89 22.37
C ASN A 70 2.80 3.97 22.18
N HIS A 71 3.24 3.98 20.92
CA HIS A 71 4.65 4.13 20.52
C HIS A 71 5.58 3.04 21.06
N ASP A 72 5.08 1.81 21.21
CA ASP A 72 5.93 0.66 21.51
C ASP A 72 6.86 0.31 20.34
N ILE A 73 7.99 -0.34 20.67
CA ILE A 73 9.01 -0.71 19.68
C ILE A 73 8.42 -1.64 18.61
N LEU A 74 7.55 -2.59 18.99
CA LEU A 74 7.00 -3.57 18.05
C LEU A 74 6.05 -2.91 17.06
N SER A 75 5.13 -2.04 17.52
CA SER A 75 4.26 -1.27 16.64
C SER A 75 5.05 -0.32 15.74
N THR A 76 6.14 0.28 16.24
CA THR A 76 6.99 1.17 15.44
C THR A 76 7.69 0.41 14.32
N VAL A 77 8.30 -0.74 14.64
CA VAL A 77 8.91 -1.63 13.65
C VAL A 77 7.86 -2.10 12.64
N SER A 78 6.65 -2.42 13.09
CA SER A 78 5.53 -2.79 12.22
C SER A 78 5.21 -1.71 11.19
N VAL A 79 5.14 -0.45 11.63
CA VAL A 79 4.90 0.68 10.73
C VAL A 79 6.05 0.85 9.73
N CYS A 80 7.30 0.83 10.20
CA CYS A 80 8.48 0.97 9.33
C CYS A 80 8.56 -0.14 8.26
N VAL A 81 8.32 -1.40 8.66
CA VAL A 81 8.34 -2.54 7.74
C VAL A 81 7.21 -2.42 6.72
N SER A 82 6.01 -2.04 7.15
CA SER A 82 4.88 -1.84 6.23
C SER A 82 5.18 -0.77 5.18
N ILE A 83 5.74 0.38 5.59
CA ILE A 83 6.17 1.46 4.68
C ILE A 83 7.21 0.96 3.69
N ALA A 84 8.23 0.23 4.15
CA ALA A 84 9.28 -0.31 3.28
C ALA A 84 8.72 -1.29 2.25
N LEU A 85 7.77 -2.15 2.65
CA LEU A 85 7.15 -3.14 1.77
C LEU A 85 6.22 -2.51 0.74
N PHE A 86 5.38 -1.54 1.11
CA PHE A 86 4.58 -0.78 0.15
C PHE A 86 5.46 0.03 -0.81
N THR A 87 6.57 0.58 -0.31
CA THR A 87 7.56 1.28 -1.14
C THR A 87 8.21 0.34 -2.16
N ALA A 88 8.63 -0.84 -1.72
CA ALA A 88 9.18 -1.87 -2.59
C ALA A 88 8.14 -2.35 -3.62
N ALA A 89 6.88 -2.54 -3.22
CA ALA A 89 5.80 -2.97 -4.11
C ALA A 89 5.56 -1.97 -5.25
N PHE A 90 5.45 -0.66 -4.96
CA PHE A 90 5.31 0.33 -6.03
C PHE A 90 6.57 0.42 -6.90
N GLY A 91 7.76 0.28 -6.30
CA GLY A 91 9.02 0.30 -7.05
C GLY A 91 9.10 -0.82 -8.09
N GLN A 92 8.63 -2.02 -7.74
CA GLN A 92 8.51 -3.14 -8.66
C GLN A 92 7.49 -2.86 -9.78
N VAL A 93 6.30 -2.36 -9.42
CA VAL A 93 5.28 -1.97 -10.41
C VAL A 93 5.82 -0.93 -11.40
N LEU A 94 6.52 0.09 -10.89
CA LEU A 94 7.10 1.13 -11.72
C LEU A 94 8.17 0.57 -12.65
N SER A 95 9.08 -0.28 -12.14
CA SER A 95 10.20 -0.84 -12.93
C SER A 95 9.71 -1.64 -14.15
N GLU A 96 8.64 -2.41 -13.98
CA GLU A 96 7.99 -3.20 -15.05
C GLU A 96 7.19 -2.33 -16.05
N ARG A 97 7.06 -1.04 -15.77
CA ARG A 97 6.18 -0.11 -16.51
C ARG A 97 6.93 1.03 -17.20
N ILE A 98 8.23 1.19 -16.95
CA ILE A 98 9.06 2.25 -17.54
C ILE A 98 8.96 2.25 -19.08
N LEU A 99 9.10 1.08 -19.71
CA LEU A 99 9.09 0.99 -21.17
C LEU A 99 7.70 1.27 -21.78
N LEU A 100 6.63 0.78 -21.15
CA LEU A 100 5.26 1.08 -21.57
C LEU A 100 5.00 2.59 -21.50
N ILE A 101 5.35 3.20 -20.37
CA ILE A 101 5.20 4.65 -20.15
C ILE A 101 6.01 5.41 -21.20
N ALA A 102 7.29 5.07 -21.37
CA ALA A 102 8.14 5.72 -22.36
C ALA A 102 7.56 5.63 -23.78
N GLY A 103 7.05 4.46 -24.19
CA GLY A 103 6.44 4.26 -25.51
C GLY A 103 5.18 5.11 -25.73
N LEU A 104 4.26 5.10 -24.76
CA LEU A 104 3.00 5.86 -24.82
C LEU A 104 3.23 7.37 -24.94
N PHE A 105 4.22 7.89 -24.22
CA PHE A 105 4.53 9.32 -24.19
C PHE A 105 5.45 9.77 -25.33
N SER A 106 5.99 8.87 -26.16
CA SER A 106 6.92 9.21 -27.24
C SER A 106 6.38 8.94 -28.64
N TYR A 107 6.17 7.66 -29.00
CA TYR A 107 5.89 7.26 -30.38
C TYR A 107 4.58 6.48 -30.57
N ASP A 108 3.97 5.97 -29.49
CA ASP A 108 2.77 5.13 -29.54
C ASP A 108 1.59 5.73 -28.78
N SER A 109 1.34 7.03 -28.99
CA SER A 109 0.34 7.79 -28.23
C SER A 109 -1.11 7.40 -28.55
N VAL A 110 -1.35 6.67 -29.64
CA VAL A 110 -2.70 6.26 -30.10
C VAL A 110 -3.09 4.88 -29.55
N ASN A 111 -2.20 4.20 -28.82
CA ASN A 111 -2.44 2.90 -28.24
C ASN A 111 -3.40 2.98 -27.03
N THR A 112 -4.69 2.82 -27.33
CA THR A 112 -5.79 2.88 -26.35
C THR A 112 -5.65 1.85 -25.23
N VAL A 113 -5.17 0.64 -25.55
CA VAL A 113 -5.00 -0.44 -24.57
C VAL A 113 -3.84 -0.14 -23.63
N GLY A 114 -2.72 0.36 -24.14
CA GLY A 114 -1.59 0.79 -23.32
C GLY A 114 -1.97 1.93 -22.37
N TRP A 115 -2.78 2.90 -22.82
CA TRP A 115 -3.31 3.95 -21.95
C TRP A 115 -4.20 3.42 -20.82
N GLN A 116 -5.07 2.44 -21.11
CA GLN A 116 -5.87 1.80 -20.07
C GLN A 116 -5.01 1.10 -19.01
N VAL A 117 -3.99 0.35 -19.44
CA VAL A 117 -3.03 -0.30 -18.52
C VAL A 117 -2.26 0.75 -17.71
N PHE A 118 -1.87 1.85 -18.33
CA PHE A 118 -1.20 2.96 -17.65
C PHE A 118 -2.06 3.57 -16.55
N TYR A 119 -3.34 3.88 -16.82
CA TYR A 119 -4.23 4.46 -15.80
C TYR A 119 -4.39 3.55 -14.58
N VAL A 120 -4.58 2.25 -14.78
CA VAL A 120 -4.69 1.30 -13.66
C VAL A 120 -3.34 1.15 -12.93
N THR A 121 -2.22 1.21 -13.65
CA THR A 121 -0.87 1.23 -13.06
C THR A 121 -0.70 2.44 -12.15
N VAL A 122 -1.14 3.63 -12.58
CA VAL A 122 -1.10 4.85 -11.76
C VAL A 122 -1.93 4.69 -10.50
N VAL A 123 -3.11 4.07 -10.57
CA VAL A 123 -3.92 3.75 -9.37
C VAL A 123 -3.16 2.84 -8.40
N SER A 124 -2.50 1.80 -8.91
CA SER A 124 -1.70 0.88 -8.08
C SER A 124 -0.57 1.62 -7.37
N ILE A 125 0.21 2.41 -8.11
CA ILE A 125 1.32 3.20 -7.56
C ILE A 125 0.81 4.21 -6.53
N ALA A 126 -0.24 4.97 -6.87
CA ALA A 126 -0.81 5.97 -5.98
C ALA A 126 -1.33 5.33 -4.69
N ALA A 127 -1.98 4.16 -4.76
CA ALA A 127 -2.48 3.47 -3.58
C ALA A 127 -1.35 3.05 -2.63
N PHE A 128 -0.26 2.45 -3.14
CA PHE A 128 0.89 2.09 -2.32
C PHE A 128 1.62 3.32 -1.74
N VAL A 129 1.82 4.37 -2.55
CA VAL A 129 2.50 5.61 -2.10
C VAL A 129 1.67 6.32 -1.04
N VAL A 130 0.38 6.54 -1.29
CA VAL A 130 -0.52 7.21 -0.34
C VAL A 130 -0.69 6.35 0.93
N GLY A 131 -0.76 5.03 0.80
CA GLY A 131 -0.77 4.11 1.94
C GLY A 131 0.46 4.28 2.84
N SER A 132 1.66 4.33 2.24
CA SER A 132 2.91 4.62 2.96
C SER A 132 2.90 5.98 3.64
N LEU A 133 2.44 7.04 2.96
CA LEU A 133 2.37 8.39 3.55
C LEU A 133 1.39 8.46 4.71
N ILE A 134 0.24 7.80 4.61
CA ILE A 134 -0.74 7.74 5.70
C ILE A 134 -0.17 6.98 6.91
N MET A 135 0.60 5.91 6.70
CA MET A 135 1.30 5.21 7.79
C MET A 135 2.32 6.12 8.49
N ILE A 136 3.08 6.92 7.72
CA ILE A 136 4.03 7.90 8.27
C ILE A 136 3.29 8.91 9.15
N ILE A 137 2.17 9.48 8.64
CA ILE A 137 1.35 10.41 9.42
C ILE A 137 0.79 9.72 10.68
N GLY A 138 0.29 8.49 10.52
CA GLY A 138 -0.23 7.66 11.61
C GLY A 138 0.80 7.42 12.72
N ALA A 139 2.07 7.23 12.36
CA ALA A 139 3.18 7.03 13.31
C ALA A 139 3.38 8.21 14.28
N PHE A 140 3.08 9.43 13.84
CA PHE A 140 3.16 10.65 14.67
C PHE A 140 1.90 10.91 15.48
N THR A 141 0.89 10.03 15.38
CA THR A 141 -0.38 10.15 16.10
C THR A 141 -0.55 8.99 17.08
N ARG A 142 -1.46 9.16 18.04
CA ARG A 142 -1.76 8.12 19.03
C ARG A 142 -2.72 7.09 18.44
N SER A 143 -2.38 5.81 18.55
CA SER A 143 -3.22 4.69 18.12
C SER A 143 -4.29 4.31 19.13
N VAL A 144 -4.02 4.51 20.43
CA VAL A 144 -4.94 4.21 21.53
C VAL A 144 -5.19 5.47 22.37
N LYS A 145 -6.42 5.68 22.83
CA LYS A 145 -6.76 6.77 23.76
C LYS A 145 -6.16 6.49 25.14
N GLU A 146 -5.51 7.49 25.76
CA GLU A 146 -5.20 7.43 27.19
C GLU A 146 -6.50 7.48 27.98
N LYS A 147 -6.60 6.66 29.04
CA LYS A 147 -7.65 6.88 30.04
C LYS A 147 -7.34 8.24 30.69
N ALA A 148 -8.27 9.19 30.55
CA ALA A 148 -8.29 10.37 31.40
C ALA A 148 -8.47 9.95 32.86
#